data_AF-A0A1F3JJB0-F1
#
_entry.id   AF-A0A1F3JJB0-F1
#
_cell.length_a   1.000
_cell.length_b   1.000
_cell.length_c   1.000
_cell.angle_alpha   90.00
_cell.angle_beta   90.00
_cell.angle_gamma   90.00
#
_symmetry.space_group_name_H-M   'P 1'
#
loop_
_entity.id
_entity.type
_entity.pdbx_description
1 polymer ?
#
loop_
_entity_poly.entity_id
_entity_poly.type
_entity_poly.pdbx_seq_one_letter_code
_entity_poly.pdbx_strand_id
1 'polypeptide(L)'
;MRKALLIFVLIYSTSFQIKAHETWVHELIIKTAFLKLQSMYQLSGGDTLDLMEMKNMIFNVNNENINYENNFNNKDIWTAPYSIIAGAYTEDYYDPIYDYSLLKYGGAEPVLSHFWNADMGNEYKSSFQYYPFGVYDNSYLKALKYTLGADYNMIDNTENLTNGSYLAYKASIPNIIEFYKTGDANIKGYYILQNDNYKFVSKQQSNVYDIQKRKQIAYNVLGRLLHLLGDLSIPAHVHIQEHPCVFGISDYYELWVAGTDCDRNQPTNYPAIKYANKYQNKLGDNLLSIIDFVNNNDNNTEIIHHLFYVMAQLSDMFYSGGNGIISPNIKGNYEKINSYDAYLDSIYLNVKIPNPKSINQEYAELIADNTFEYCINASASLLYWFGKETNQLNTQINTNITNAHVKTEPKFIINYETPYLTVDGLKNNNGSNLFFKLNDVYGRTLFYDKINSTSNRIYIPNLKTGIYIYSIYNNSALLTSKCKIF
;
A
#
# COMPACT_ATOMS: atom_id res chain seq x y z
N MET A 1 17.12 42.46 19.21
CA MET A 1 17.66 41.64 18.09
C MET A 1 18.18 40.27 18.51
N ARG A 2 19.14 40.14 19.44
CA ARG A 2 19.72 38.82 19.81
C ARG A 2 18.71 37.76 20.27
N LYS A 3 17.65 38.14 20.99
CA LYS A 3 16.59 37.20 21.43
C LYS A 3 15.67 36.73 20.30
N ALA A 4 15.40 37.59 19.30
CA ALA A 4 14.60 37.23 18.14
C ALA A 4 15.37 36.29 17.19
N LEU A 5 16.69 36.50 17.03
CA LEU A 5 17.55 35.61 16.27
C LEU A 5 17.66 34.22 16.92
N LEU A 6 17.73 34.15 18.26
CA LEU A 6 17.79 32.87 18.98
C LEU A 6 16.50 32.06 18.87
N ILE A 7 15.34 32.73 18.89
CA ILE A 7 14.03 32.09 18.65
C ILE A 7 13.91 31.63 17.20
N PHE A 8 14.37 32.42 16.23
CA PHE A 8 14.39 32.01 14.83
C PHE A 8 15.30 30.80 14.60
N VAL A 9 16.49 30.78 15.20
CA VAL A 9 17.43 29.65 15.14
C VAL A 9 16.87 28.41 15.84
N LEU A 10 16.19 28.57 16.99
CA LEU A 10 15.56 27.45 17.70
C LEU A 10 14.40 26.84 16.91
N ILE A 11 13.54 27.68 16.30
CA ILE A 11 12.45 27.22 15.43
C ILE A 11 13.00 26.56 14.15
N TYR A 12 14.11 27.06 13.61
CA TYR A 12 14.76 26.48 12.42
C TYR A 12 15.52 25.18 12.71
N SER A 13 15.92 24.94 13.97
CA SER A 13 16.70 23.76 14.40
C SER A 13 15.85 22.56 14.82
N THR A 14 14.54 22.73 14.99
CA THR A 14 13.62 21.61 15.15
C THR A 14 13.25 21.12 13.77
N SER A 15 13.83 20.01 13.34
CA SER A 15 13.48 19.33 12.10
C SER A 15 11.97 19.06 12.06
N PHE A 16 11.26 19.81 11.22
CA PHE A 16 9.85 19.55 10.96
C PHE A 16 9.74 18.14 10.37
N GLN A 17 8.81 17.33 10.84
CA GLN A 17 8.40 16.12 10.13
C GLN A 17 6.90 16.25 9.92
N ILE A 18 6.50 16.49 8.67
CA ILE A 18 5.15 16.17 8.19
C ILE A 18 5.28 14.74 7.69
N LYS A 19 4.31 13.88 8.00
CA LYS A 19 4.23 12.52 7.49
C LYS A 19 2.79 12.23 7.13
N ALA A 20 2.63 11.31 6.19
CA ALA A 20 1.38 10.87 5.64
C ALA A 20 1.12 9.45 6.16
N HIS A 21 0.17 9.31 7.08
CA HIS A 21 0.06 8.16 7.99
C HIS A 21 1.32 7.85 8.81
N GLU A 22 1.12 7.15 9.92
CA GLU A 22 2.25 6.44 10.51
C GLU A 22 2.67 5.31 9.55
N THR A 23 3.98 5.19 9.31
CA THR A 23 4.59 4.20 8.39
C THR A 23 4.06 2.76 8.54
N TRP A 24 3.61 2.39 9.75
CA TRP A 24 3.04 1.07 10.01
C TRP A 24 1.66 0.85 9.37
N VAL A 25 0.87 1.90 9.18
CA VAL A 25 -0.44 1.82 8.52
C VAL A 25 -0.25 1.47 7.05
N HIS A 26 0.74 2.05 6.39
CA HIS A 26 1.14 1.69 5.03
C HIS A 26 1.60 0.23 4.93
N GLU A 27 2.46 -0.22 5.85
CA GLU A 27 2.86 -1.63 5.93
C GLU A 27 1.65 -2.55 6.08
N LEU A 28 0.69 -2.19 6.94
CA LEU A 28 -0.53 -2.95 7.16
C LEU A 28 -1.40 -3.00 5.89
N ILE A 29 -1.63 -1.87 5.23
CA ILE A 29 -2.38 -1.79 3.97
C ILE A 29 -1.75 -2.69 2.92
N ILE A 30 -0.43 -2.64 2.74
CA ILE A 30 0.31 -3.45 1.77
C ILE A 30 0.17 -4.95 2.08
N LYS A 31 0.35 -5.36 3.34
CA LYS A 31 0.17 -6.75 3.77
C LYS A 31 -1.26 -7.24 3.49
N THR A 32 -2.26 -6.44 3.85
CA THR A 32 -3.66 -6.77 3.61
C THR A 32 -3.99 -6.84 2.13
N ALA A 33 -3.49 -5.90 1.33
CA ALA A 33 -3.62 -5.87 -0.12
C ALA A 33 -3.02 -7.12 -0.77
N PHE A 34 -1.84 -7.55 -0.35
CA PHE A 34 -1.23 -8.79 -0.84
C PHE A 34 -2.05 -10.03 -0.51
N LEU A 35 -2.53 -10.16 0.73
CA LEU A 35 -3.36 -11.31 1.14
C LEU A 35 -4.66 -11.38 0.34
N LYS A 36 -5.22 -10.21 0.02
CA LYS A 36 -6.40 -10.08 -0.83
C LYS A 36 -6.11 -10.48 -2.28
N LEU A 37 -5.03 -9.97 -2.86
CA LEU A 37 -4.53 -10.38 -4.18
C LEU A 37 -4.32 -11.90 -4.25
N GLN A 38 -3.64 -12.48 -3.26
CA GLN A 38 -3.40 -13.91 -3.19
C GLN A 38 -4.71 -14.72 -3.21
N SER A 39 -5.69 -14.30 -2.44
CA SER A 39 -7.00 -14.95 -2.40
C SER A 39 -7.68 -14.93 -3.78
N MET A 40 -7.68 -13.78 -4.45
CA MET A 40 -8.27 -13.62 -5.80
C MET A 40 -7.55 -14.41 -6.87
N TYR A 41 -6.22 -14.41 -6.81
CA TYR A 41 -5.37 -15.17 -7.71
C TYR A 41 -5.69 -16.67 -7.61
N GLN A 42 -5.76 -17.20 -6.38
CA GLN A 42 -6.17 -18.59 -6.13
C GLN A 42 -7.59 -18.89 -6.62
N LEU A 43 -8.54 -17.99 -6.37
CA LEU A 43 -9.93 -18.12 -6.82
C LEU A 43 -10.04 -18.19 -8.35
N SER A 44 -9.12 -17.55 -9.04
CA SER A 44 -9.00 -17.55 -10.50
C SER A 44 -8.26 -18.78 -11.05
N GLY A 45 -7.86 -19.71 -10.18
CA GLY A 45 -7.11 -20.92 -10.54
C GLY A 45 -5.60 -20.76 -10.55
N GLY A 46 -5.06 -19.63 -10.08
CA GLY A 46 -3.63 -19.36 -10.04
C GLY A 46 -2.89 -20.10 -8.92
N ASP A 47 -1.63 -20.43 -9.17
CA ASP A 47 -0.74 -21.06 -8.19
C ASP A 47 -0.09 -20.02 -7.27
N THR A 48 -0.26 -20.15 -5.95
CA THR A 48 0.39 -19.25 -4.99
C THR A 48 1.91 -19.22 -5.05
N LEU A 49 2.55 -20.20 -5.67
CA LEU A 49 4.00 -20.17 -5.92
C LEU A 49 4.40 -19.01 -6.84
N ASP A 50 3.53 -18.60 -7.76
CA ASP A 50 3.74 -17.43 -8.64
C ASP A 50 3.88 -16.12 -7.82
N LEU A 51 3.25 -16.07 -6.64
CA LEU A 51 3.27 -14.93 -5.73
C LEU A 51 4.42 -14.98 -4.70
N MET A 52 5.20 -16.05 -4.68
CA MET A 52 6.16 -16.31 -3.59
C MET A 52 7.26 -15.25 -3.54
N GLU A 53 7.75 -14.79 -4.69
CA GLU A 53 8.78 -13.76 -4.74
C GLU A 53 8.29 -12.44 -4.12
N MET A 54 7.13 -11.94 -4.56
CA MET A 54 6.51 -10.75 -4.02
C MET A 54 6.17 -10.91 -2.53
N LYS A 55 5.70 -12.10 -2.10
CA LYS A 55 5.44 -12.41 -0.69
C LYS A 55 6.70 -12.22 0.16
N ASN A 56 7.84 -12.71 -0.31
CA ASN A 56 9.13 -12.60 0.39
C ASN A 56 9.66 -11.17 0.44
N MET A 57 9.08 -10.26 -0.36
CA MET A 57 9.39 -8.82 -0.33
C MET A 57 8.46 -8.04 0.61
N ILE A 58 7.47 -8.69 1.21
CA ILE A 58 6.47 -8.08 2.11
C ILE A 58 6.54 -8.67 3.52
N PHE A 59 6.62 -10.00 3.61
CA PHE A 59 6.52 -10.72 4.88
C PHE A 59 7.86 -11.29 5.31
N ASN A 60 8.18 -11.13 6.59
CA ASN A 60 9.25 -11.89 7.21
C ASN A 60 8.84 -13.33 7.52
N VAL A 61 9.82 -14.18 7.84
CA VAL A 61 9.61 -15.61 8.13
C VAL A 61 8.61 -15.87 9.26
N ASN A 62 8.45 -14.93 10.19
CA ASN A 62 7.56 -15.03 11.34
C ASN A 62 6.23 -14.29 11.11
N ASN A 63 6.03 -13.65 9.95
CA ASN A 63 4.93 -12.73 9.69
C ASN A 63 4.83 -11.56 10.70
N GLU A 64 5.92 -11.23 11.38
CA GLU A 64 6.01 -10.14 12.35
C GLU A 64 6.14 -8.78 11.64
N ASN A 65 5.82 -7.71 12.35
CA ASN A 65 6.07 -6.36 11.84
C ASN A 65 7.58 -6.09 11.84
N ILE A 66 8.05 -5.48 10.77
CA ILE A 66 9.48 -5.26 10.59
C ILE A 66 9.80 -3.89 11.21
N ASN A 67 10.45 -3.90 12.37
CA ASN A 67 10.91 -2.66 12.99
C ASN A 67 12.08 -2.09 12.17
N TYR A 68 11.75 -1.23 11.22
CA TYR A 68 12.71 -0.64 10.30
C TYR A 68 13.56 0.47 10.92
N GLU A 69 13.01 1.20 11.90
CA GLU A 69 13.74 2.26 12.61
C GLU A 69 15.04 1.77 13.23
N ASN A 70 15.02 0.58 13.83
CA ASN A 70 16.20 0.00 14.45
C ASN A 70 17.14 -0.70 13.45
N ASN A 71 16.66 -1.03 12.25
CA ASN A 71 17.39 -1.86 11.28
C ASN A 71 18.04 -1.06 10.14
N PHE A 72 17.65 0.20 9.91
CA PHE A 72 18.16 1.02 8.80
C PHE A 72 19.45 1.79 9.10
N ASN A 73 19.89 1.88 10.36
CA ASN A 73 21.04 2.71 10.74
C ASN A 73 22.38 2.32 10.08
N ASN A 74 22.49 1.18 9.37
CA ASN A 74 23.75 0.71 8.76
C ASN A 74 23.59 -0.03 7.41
N LYS A 75 22.46 0.08 6.69
CA LYS A 75 22.21 -0.70 5.46
C LYS A 75 21.87 0.17 4.26
N ASP A 76 22.25 -0.30 3.07
CA ASP A 76 21.79 0.21 1.79
C ASP A 76 20.26 0.05 1.74
N ILE A 77 19.54 1.17 1.76
CA ILE A 77 18.07 1.22 1.84
C ILE A 77 17.41 0.56 0.63
N TRP A 78 18.11 0.55 -0.51
CA TRP A 78 17.60 0.05 -1.78
C TRP A 78 17.67 -1.47 -1.90
N THR A 79 18.54 -2.09 -1.12
CA THR A 79 18.74 -3.55 -1.08
C THR A 79 18.32 -4.17 0.25
N ALA A 80 17.57 -3.41 1.05
CA ALA A 80 17.01 -3.87 2.31
C ALA A 80 16.10 -5.11 2.10
N PRO A 81 16.12 -6.09 3.03
CA PRO A 81 15.14 -7.17 3.05
C PRO A 81 13.71 -6.65 3.07
N TYR A 82 12.78 -7.45 2.54
CA TYR A 82 11.36 -7.09 2.42
C TYR A 82 11.18 -5.74 1.71
N SER A 83 11.78 -5.66 0.53
CA SER A 83 12.04 -4.40 -0.16
C SER A 83 10.78 -3.58 -0.45
N ILE A 84 9.60 -4.19 -0.59
CA ILE A 84 8.34 -3.44 -0.73
C ILE A 84 8.04 -2.64 0.54
N ILE A 85 8.13 -3.26 1.73
CA ILE A 85 7.86 -2.53 2.98
C ILE A 85 9.00 -1.54 3.27
N ALA A 86 10.24 -1.91 2.98
CA ALA A 86 11.38 -0.99 3.09
C ALA A 86 11.18 0.26 2.21
N GLY A 87 10.71 0.08 0.97
CA GLY A 87 10.41 1.16 0.04
C GLY A 87 9.32 2.08 0.57
N ALA A 88 8.19 1.50 0.99
CA ALA A 88 7.10 2.27 1.59
C ALA A 88 7.57 3.06 2.81
N TYR A 89 8.21 2.39 3.77
CA TYR A 89 8.75 3.03 4.97
C TYR A 89 9.70 4.19 4.65
N THR A 90 10.62 4.01 3.69
CA THR A 90 11.63 5.03 3.36
C THR A 90 11.12 6.18 2.50
N GLU A 91 9.88 6.14 2.00
CA GLU A 91 9.27 7.20 1.19
C GLU A 91 9.03 8.49 2.00
N ASP A 92 8.69 8.37 3.29
CA ASP A 92 8.52 9.51 4.21
C ASP A 92 9.83 10.20 4.59
N TYR A 93 10.94 9.48 4.53
CA TYR A 93 12.24 9.96 5.01
C TYR A 93 13.16 10.43 3.88
N TYR A 94 12.88 9.97 2.67
CA TYR A 94 13.81 10.09 1.57
C TYR A 94 13.08 10.21 0.24
N ASP A 95 13.28 11.34 -0.44
CA ASP A 95 12.79 11.58 -1.80
C ASP A 95 13.90 11.33 -2.83
N PRO A 96 13.96 10.14 -3.44
CA PRO A 96 15.00 9.81 -4.41
C PRO A 96 14.83 10.51 -5.76
N ILE A 97 13.64 11.06 -6.06
CA ILE A 97 13.31 11.62 -7.37
C ILE A 97 13.61 13.12 -7.41
N TYR A 98 13.12 13.87 -6.44
CA TYR A 98 13.22 15.32 -6.41
C TYR A 98 14.38 15.82 -5.55
N ASP A 99 14.98 14.94 -4.75
CA ASP A 99 16.05 15.30 -3.82
C ASP A 99 15.63 16.43 -2.86
N TYR A 100 14.39 16.37 -2.39
CA TYR A 100 13.93 17.23 -1.31
C TYR A 100 14.54 16.78 0.04
N SER A 101 15.70 16.10 0.08
CA SER A 101 16.19 15.56 1.35
C SER A 101 17.69 15.29 1.46
N LEU A 102 18.44 14.98 0.39
CA LEU A 102 19.77 14.38 0.60
C LEU A 102 20.78 15.35 1.20
N LEU A 103 20.79 16.63 0.81
CA LEU A 103 22.06 17.38 0.87
C LEU A 103 22.04 18.71 1.60
N LYS A 104 20.91 19.15 2.16
CA LYS A 104 20.87 20.52 2.68
C LYS A 104 20.38 20.68 4.11
N TYR A 105 19.18 20.24 4.54
CA TYR A 105 18.68 20.71 5.85
C TYR A 105 17.71 19.79 6.62
N GLY A 106 17.79 18.45 6.50
CA GLY A 106 17.19 17.52 7.48
C GLY A 106 15.76 17.83 7.96
N GLY A 107 14.87 18.27 7.07
CA GLY A 107 13.51 18.72 7.39
C GLY A 107 12.40 17.93 6.68
N ALA A 108 11.14 18.35 6.87
CA ALA A 108 9.88 17.77 6.37
C ALA A 108 9.74 17.73 4.84
N GLU A 109 10.83 17.94 4.12
CA GLU A 109 10.87 18.19 2.69
C GLU A 109 10.53 16.95 1.81
N PRO A 110 10.83 15.68 2.18
CA PRO A 110 10.45 14.52 1.34
C PRO A 110 8.94 14.43 1.08
N VAL A 111 8.14 14.69 2.11
CA VAL A 111 6.69 14.49 2.08
C VAL A 111 5.94 15.58 1.33
N LEU A 112 6.60 16.69 0.98
CA LEU A 112 5.99 17.78 0.21
C LEU A 112 5.52 17.32 -1.18
N SER A 113 6.06 16.19 -1.63
CA SER A 113 5.68 15.50 -2.87
C SER A 113 4.61 14.42 -2.70
N HIS A 114 4.03 14.26 -1.50
CA HIS A 114 3.00 13.24 -1.20
C HIS A 114 1.57 13.71 -1.46
N PHE A 115 1.41 14.95 -1.90
CA PHE A 115 0.13 15.62 -2.07
C PHE A 115 -0.21 15.71 -3.56
N TRP A 116 -1.49 15.55 -3.90
CA TRP A 116 -2.00 15.81 -5.25
C TRP A 116 -3.49 16.08 -5.24
N ASN A 117 -3.88 17.29 -5.65
CA ASN A 117 -5.26 17.62 -5.96
C ASN A 117 -5.54 17.29 -7.43
N ALA A 118 -6.29 16.21 -7.66
CA ALA A 118 -6.58 15.73 -9.00
C ALA A 118 -7.49 16.68 -9.82
N ASP A 119 -8.35 17.46 -9.18
CA ASP A 119 -9.25 18.42 -9.84
C ASP A 119 -8.52 19.63 -10.41
N MET A 120 -7.36 19.95 -9.84
CA MET A 120 -6.47 21.00 -10.35
C MET A 120 -5.62 20.53 -11.54
N GLY A 121 -5.68 19.23 -11.88
CA GLY A 121 -5.01 18.61 -13.02
C GLY A 121 -3.73 17.85 -12.67
N ASN A 122 -3.29 17.03 -13.61
CA ASN A 122 -2.14 16.13 -13.44
C ASN A 122 -0.82 16.86 -13.16
N GLU A 123 -0.66 18.08 -13.70
CA GLU A 123 0.56 18.89 -13.55
C GLU A 123 0.49 19.87 -12.38
N TYR A 124 -0.63 19.90 -11.64
CA TYR A 124 -0.80 20.84 -10.54
C TYR A 124 0.19 20.55 -9.42
N LYS A 125 0.99 21.55 -9.08
CA LYS A 125 2.01 21.44 -8.06
C LYS A 125 1.47 21.91 -6.71
N SER A 126 1.94 21.27 -5.65
CA SER A 126 1.52 21.59 -4.28
C SER A 126 2.17 22.88 -3.79
N SER A 127 1.39 23.75 -3.17
CA SER A 127 1.88 24.99 -2.54
C SER A 127 1.40 25.05 -1.10
N PHE A 128 2.31 25.43 -0.21
CA PHE A 128 2.15 25.29 1.22
C PHE A 128 2.32 26.67 1.87
N GLN A 129 1.40 27.06 2.76
CA GLN A 129 1.37 28.40 3.34
C GLN A 129 2.51 28.62 4.34
N TYR A 130 2.87 27.59 5.10
CA TYR A 130 3.87 27.66 6.17
C TYR A 130 5.27 27.22 5.72
N TYR A 131 5.43 26.75 4.48
CA TYR A 131 6.73 26.50 3.85
C TYR A 131 7.07 27.62 2.86
N PRO A 132 7.82 28.65 3.29
CA PRO A 132 7.99 29.90 2.54
C PRO A 132 8.74 29.80 1.20
N PHE A 133 9.11 28.60 0.73
CA PHE A 133 10.03 28.43 -0.39
C PHE A 133 9.72 27.24 -1.31
N GLY A 134 8.51 27.15 -1.88
CA GLY A 134 8.37 26.26 -3.03
C GLY A 134 6.97 26.03 -3.56
N VAL A 135 6.95 25.70 -4.85
CA VAL A 135 5.88 24.93 -5.47
C VAL A 135 6.47 23.54 -5.72
N TYR A 136 5.87 22.52 -5.14
CA TYR A 136 6.44 21.17 -5.07
C TYR A 136 5.75 20.25 -6.06
N ASP A 137 6.51 19.38 -6.71
CA ASP A 137 5.94 18.40 -7.61
C ASP A 137 4.99 17.44 -6.86
N ASN A 138 3.88 17.07 -7.48
CA ASN A 138 2.83 16.29 -6.83
C ASN A 138 3.13 14.78 -6.82
N SER A 139 2.35 14.05 -6.01
CA SER A 139 2.52 12.60 -5.82
C SER A 139 2.25 11.78 -7.08
N TYR A 140 1.33 12.21 -7.95
CA TYR A 140 1.07 11.53 -9.22
C TYR A 140 2.24 11.65 -10.19
N LEU A 141 2.82 12.83 -10.37
CA LEU A 141 4.02 13.03 -11.19
C LEU A 141 5.21 12.25 -10.64
N LYS A 142 5.32 12.16 -9.31
CA LYS A 142 6.32 11.30 -8.66
C LYS A 142 6.09 9.82 -8.97
N ALA A 143 4.85 9.36 -8.88
CA ALA A 143 4.48 7.99 -9.22
C ALA A 143 4.75 7.67 -10.70
N LEU A 144 4.49 8.60 -11.62
CA LEU A 144 4.86 8.41 -13.03
C LEU A 144 6.37 8.26 -13.23
N LYS A 145 7.19 9.03 -12.51
CA LYS A 145 8.66 8.89 -12.54
C LYS A 145 9.13 7.55 -11.97
N TYR A 146 8.47 7.07 -10.91
CA TYR A 146 8.72 5.72 -10.39
C TYR A 146 8.41 4.64 -11.43
N THR A 147 7.29 4.77 -12.13
CA THR A 147 6.82 3.75 -13.08
C THR A 147 7.55 3.79 -14.42
N LEU A 148 7.65 4.96 -15.04
CA LEU A 148 8.12 5.16 -16.41
C LEU A 148 9.64 5.36 -16.52
N GLY A 149 10.31 5.53 -15.39
CA GLY A 149 11.73 5.76 -15.30
C GLY A 149 12.08 7.21 -15.02
N ALA A 150 13.20 7.38 -14.32
CA ALA A 150 13.69 8.65 -13.86
C ALA A 150 15.16 8.54 -13.44
N ASP A 151 15.76 9.69 -13.13
CA ASP A 151 16.99 9.71 -12.36
C ASP A 151 16.66 9.59 -10.88
N TYR A 152 17.20 8.54 -10.25
CA TYR A 152 17.12 8.28 -8.83
C TYR A 152 18.43 8.71 -8.19
N ASN A 153 18.34 9.50 -7.14
CA ASN A 153 19.41 9.57 -6.18
C ASN A 153 19.35 8.29 -5.34
N MET A 154 20.44 7.54 -5.26
CA MET A 154 20.52 6.28 -4.54
C MET A 154 21.57 6.40 -3.45
N ILE A 155 21.13 6.47 -2.19
CA ILE A 155 22.02 6.45 -1.02
C ILE A 155 22.70 5.08 -0.96
N ASP A 156 24.03 5.09 -0.91
CA ASP A 156 24.85 3.89 -0.78
C ASP A 156 25.70 4.03 0.49
N ASN A 157 25.34 3.27 1.52
CA ASN A 157 26.03 3.30 2.80
C ASN A 157 27.29 2.39 2.82
N THR A 158 27.71 1.82 1.68
CA THR A 158 28.91 0.98 1.64
C THR A 158 30.19 1.81 1.53
N GLU A 159 30.98 1.80 2.60
CA GLU A 159 32.28 2.47 2.71
C GLU A 159 33.38 1.88 1.82
N ASN A 160 34.32 2.76 1.46
CA ASN A 160 35.71 2.49 1.05
C ASN A 160 35.95 1.88 -0.35
N LEU A 161 35.80 2.72 -1.37
CA LEU A 161 36.74 2.65 -2.51
C LEU A 161 37.99 3.45 -2.15
N THR A 162 39.15 2.85 -2.35
CA THR A 162 40.52 3.32 -2.05
C THR A 162 40.92 4.69 -2.65
N ASN A 163 40.00 5.42 -3.32
CA ASN A 163 40.25 6.68 -4.04
C ASN A 163 39.21 7.81 -3.79
N GLY A 164 38.38 7.72 -2.74
CA GLY A 164 37.46 8.80 -2.33
C GLY A 164 36.04 8.31 -2.07
N SER A 165 35.52 8.59 -0.88
CA SER A 165 34.20 8.14 -0.43
C SER A 165 33.07 8.87 -1.17
N TYR A 166 32.09 8.12 -1.71
CA TYR A 166 30.81 8.66 -2.14
C TYR A 166 29.71 8.20 -1.17
N LEU A 167 28.72 9.05 -0.92
CA LEU A 167 27.62 8.82 0.02
C LEU A 167 26.33 8.37 -0.70
N ALA A 168 26.22 8.75 -1.97
CA ALA A 168 25.13 8.39 -2.84
C ALA A 168 25.60 8.42 -4.29
N TYR A 169 24.88 7.77 -5.19
CA TYR A 169 25.05 7.91 -6.63
C TYR A 169 23.73 8.26 -7.28
N LYS A 170 23.78 8.93 -8.43
CA LYS A 170 22.59 9.17 -9.24
C LYS A 170 22.54 8.13 -10.34
N ALA A 171 21.45 7.36 -10.43
CA ALA A 171 21.24 6.37 -11.47
C ALA A 171 19.95 6.63 -12.21
N SER A 172 20.01 6.62 -13.53
CA SER A 172 18.83 6.61 -14.39
C SER A 172 18.40 5.18 -14.57
N ILE A 173 17.21 4.87 -14.09
CA ILE A 173 16.55 3.58 -14.27
C ILE A 173 15.50 3.79 -15.36
N PRO A 174 15.33 2.86 -16.33
CA PRO A 174 14.22 2.91 -17.28
C PRO A 174 12.88 2.73 -16.54
N ASN A 175 11.83 2.29 -17.22
CA ASN A 175 10.62 1.93 -16.51
C ASN A 175 10.89 0.77 -15.51
N ILE A 176 10.16 0.75 -14.40
CA ILE A 176 10.37 -0.19 -13.29
C ILE A 176 10.27 -1.66 -13.72
N ILE A 177 9.43 -1.94 -14.73
CA ILE A 177 9.18 -3.29 -15.26
C ILE A 177 10.39 -3.78 -16.06
N GLU A 178 10.92 -2.94 -16.95
CA GLU A 178 12.13 -3.23 -17.72
C GLU A 178 13.32 -3.40 -16.79
N PHE A 179 13.48 -2.51 -15.81
CA PHE A 179 14.55 -2.62 -14.82
C PHE A 179 14.49 -3.92 -14.01
N TYR A 180 13.30 -4.35 -13.58
CA TYR A 180 13.13 -5.65 -12.92
C TYR A 180 13.60 -6.82 -13.80
N LYS A 181 13.31 -6.75 -15.11
CA LYS A 181 13.63 -7.80 -16.09
C LYS A 181 15.11 -7.81 -16.51
N THR A 182 15.70 -6.65 -16.73
CA THR A 182 17.05 -6.52 -17.32
C THR A 182 18.12 -6.15 -16.28
N GLY A 183 17.77 -5.29 -15.32
CA GLY A 183 18.71 -4.69 -14.38
C GLY A 183 19.49 -3.51 -14.96
N ASP A 184 19.11 -3.05 -16.15
CA ASP A 184 19.81 -1.98 -16.85
C ASP A 184 19.62 -0.64 -16.14
N ALA A 185 20.72 0.04 -15.86
CA ALA A 185 20.72 1.40 -15.34
C ALA A 185 21.88 2.19 -15.92
N ASN A 186 21.74 3.51 -15.94
CA ASN A 186 22.83 4.41 -16.31
C ASN A 186 23.22 5.26 -15.10
N ILE A 187 24.34 4.94 -14.47
CA ILE A 187 24.92 5.77 -13.41
C ILE A 187 25.32 7.10 -14.05
N LYS A 188 24.79 8.21 -13.51
CA LYS A 188 25.02 9.57 -13.98
C LYS A 188 26.17 10.25 -13.25
N GLY A 189 26.49 9.80 -12.05
CA GLY A 189 27.53 10.35 -11.21
C GLY A 189 27.35 9.98 -9.74
N TYR A 190 28.19 10.60 -8.91
CA TYR A 190 28.34 10.27 -7.49
C TYR A 190 28.33 11.55 -6.67
N TYR A 191 27.73 11.50 -5.48
CA TYR A 191 27.83 12.55 -4.48
C TYR A 191 29.01 12.22 -3.56
N ILE A 192 30.06 13.02 -3.64
CA ILE A 192 31.25 12.91 -2.78
C ILE A 192 31.26 14.02 -1.74
N LEU A 193 31.86 13.74 -0.59
CA LEU A 193 32.14 14.77 0.42
C LEU A 193 33.50 15.42 0.10
N GLN A 194 33.49 16.71 -0.22
CA GLN A 194 34.69 17.50 -0.50
C GLN A 194 34.66 18.80 0.31
N ASN A 195 35.60 18.97 1.24
CA ASN A 195 35.70 20.15 2.13
C ASN A 195 34.38 20.42 2.87
N ASP A 196 33.83 19.41 3.54
CA ASP A 196 32.54 19.45 4.27
C ASP A 196 31.32 19.82 3.42
N ASN A 197 31.48 19.85 2.09
CA ASN A 197 30.40 20.10 1.16
C ASN A 197 30.18 18.90 0.26
N TYR A 198 28.91 18.58 0.02
CA TYR A 198 28.53 17.56 -0.93
C TYR A 198 28.67 18.10 -2.35
N LYS A 199 29.37 17.34 -3.20
CA LYS A 199 29.56 17.66 -4.60
C LYS A 199 29.15 16.50 -5.47
N PHE A 200 28.29 16.78 -6.45
CA PHE A 200 28.00 15.83 -7.51
C PHE A 200 29.15 15.81 -8.53
N VAL A 201 29.74 14.63 -8.74
CA VAL A 201 30.74 14.35 -9.76
C VAL A 201 30.07 13.52 -10.84
N SER A 202 29.84 14.12 -12.01
CA SER A 202 29.26 13.40 -13.12
C SER A 202 30.22 12.33 -13.64
N LYS A 203 29.68 11.12 -13.81
CA LYS A 203 30.36 9.99 -14.43
C LYS A 203 29.27 9.12 -15.05
N GLN A 204 29.24 9.08 -16.38
CA GLN A 204 28.29 8.24 -17.11
C GLN A 204 28.83 6.82 -17.19
N GLN A 205 28.08 5.86 -16.66
CA GLN A 205 28.44 4.46 -16.69
C GLN A 205 27.18 3.62 -16.83
N SER A 206 27.06 2.91 -17.95
CA SER A 206 26.09 1.82 -18.07
C SER A 206 26.41 0.74 -17.06
N ASN A 207 25.39 0.30 -16.33
CA ASN A 207 25.49 -0.73 -15.32
C ASN A 207 24.35 -1.73 -15.50
N VAL A 208 24.63 -2.99 -15.26
CA VAL A 208 23.61 -4.03 -15.20
C VAL A 208 23.67 -4.62 -13.81
N TYR A 209 22.66 -4.35 -13.00
CA TYR A 209 22.56 -4.92 -11.67
C TYR A 209 22.29 -6.42 -11.74
N ASP A 210 22.88 -7.18 -10.83
CA ASP A 210 22.59 -8.60 -10.70
C ASP A 210 21.11 -8.84 -10.37
N ILE A 211 20.67 -10.09 -10.55
CA ILE A 211 19.26 -10.45 -10.43
C ILE A 211 18.69 -10.17 -9.04
N GLN A 212 19.49 -10.30 -7.98
CA GLN A 212 19.03 -10.07 -6.62
C GLN A 212 18.87 -8.56 -6.39
N LYS A 213 19.92 -7.79 -6.69
CA LYS A 213 19.94 -6.34 -6.48
C LYS A 213 18.89 -5.62 -7.30
N ARG A 214 18.72 -5.96 -8.59
CA ARG A 214 17.70 -5.33 -9.44
C ARG A 214 16.27 -5.59 -8.94
N LYS A 215 16.00 -6.81 -8.44
CA LYS A 215 14.70 -7.17 -7.89
C LYS A 215 14.43 -6.38 -6.61
N GLN A 216 15.38 -6.33 -5.70
CA GLN A 216 15.24 -5.56 -4.45
C GLN A 216 14.97 -4.07 -4.72
N ILE A 217 15.74 -3.46 -5.63
CA ILE A 217 15.53 -2.05 -6.03
C ILE A 217 14.14 -1.87 -6.66
N ALA A 218 13.74 -2.73 -7.61
CA ALA A 218 12.43 -2.63 -8.25
C ALA A 218 11.28 -2.76 -7.23
N TYR A 219 11.39 -3.71 -6.29
CA TYR A 219 10.40 -3.86 -5.22
C TYR A 219 10.43 -2.69 -4.23
N ASN A 220 11.58 -2.07 -3.98
CA ASN A 220 11.66 -0.84 -3.20
C ASN A 220 10.90 0.30 -3.88
N VAL A 221 11.08 0.50 -5.19
CA VAL A 221 10.31 1.48 -5.96
C VAL A 221 8.81 1.16 -5.94
N LEU A 222 8.42 -0.12 -6.05
CA LEU A 222 7.02 -0.53 -5.92
C LEU A 222 6.44 -0.20 -4.53
N GLY A 223 7.23 -0.38 -3.47
CA GLY A 223 6.86 0.03 -2.12
C GLY A 223 6.57 1.52 -1.99
N ARG A 224 7.41 2.35 -2.62
CA ARG A 224 7.25 3.82 -2.66
C ARG A 224 5.99 4.23 -3.44
N LEU A 225 5.68 3.54 -4.54
CA LEU A 225 4.43 3.72 -5.26
C LEU A 225 3.20 3.38 -4.41
N LEU A 226 3.24 2.27 -3.67
CA LEU A 226 2.16 1.87 -2.76
C LEU A 226 1.95 2.86 -1.63
N HIS A 227 3.05 3.42 -1.08
CA HIS A 227 3.00 4.50 -0.08
C HIS A 227 2.27 5.73 -0.62
N LEU A 228 2.72 6.28 -1.75
CA LEU A 228 2.09 7.47 -2.34
C LEU A 228 0.61 7.24 -2.70
N LEU A 229 0.25 6.02 -3.12
CA LEU A 229 -1.14 5.64 -3.35
C LEU A 229 -1.94 5.59 -2.04
N GLY A 230 -1.33 5.13 -0.95
CA GLY A 230 -1.87 5.13 0.39
C GLY A 230 -2.16 6.53 0.91
N ASP A 231 -1.23 7.46 0.70
CA ASP A 231 -1.36 8.86 1.12
C ASP A 231 -2.58 9.54 0.50
N LEU A 232 -2.88 9.22 -0.76
CA LEU A 232 -4.07 9.75 -1.44
C LEU A 232 -5.39 9.21 -0.88
N SER A 233 -5.36 8.25 0.07
CA SER A 233 -6.54 7.84 0.85
C SER A 233 -6.89 8.79 2.01
N ILE A 234 -6.06 9.82 2.23
CA ILE A 234 -6.22 10.86 3.24
C ILE A 234 -6.73 12.16 2.60
N PRO A 235 -7.88 12.70 3.03
CA PRO A 235 -8.40 13.95 2.49
C PRO A 235 -7.41 15.12 2.56
N ALA A 236 -6.63 15.23 3.65
CA ALA A 236 -5.62 16.29 3.78
C ALA A 236 -4.54 16.24 2.69
N HIS A 237 -4.21 15.05 2.16
CA HIS A 237 -3.22 14.88 1.10
C HIS A 237 -3.73 15.35 -0.27
N VAL A 238 -5.04 15.20 -0.50
CA VAL A 238 -5.68 15.63 -1.74
C VAL A 238 -6.02 17.11 -1.70
N HIS A 239 -6.38 17.64 -0.54
CA HIS A 239 -6.63 19.05 -0.33
C HIS A 239 -5.37 19.91 -0.20
N ILE A 240 -4.18 19.28 -0.21
CA ILE A 240 -2.89 19.96 -0.03
C ILE A 240 -2.88 20.73 1.31
N GLN A 241 -3.49 20.13 2.33
CA GLN A 241 -3.58 20.73 3.65
C GLN A 241 -2.32 20.43 4.44
N GLU A 242 -1.63 21.46 4.89
CA GLU A 242 -0.49 21.28 5.80
C GLU A 242 -0.96 20.80 7.17
N HIS A 243 -0.38 19.69 7.63
CA HIS A 243 -0.65 19.13 8.94
C HIS A 243 0.64 18.68 9.66
N PRO A 244 1.55 19.62 10.00
CA PRO A 244 2.74 19.32 10.79
C PRO A 244 2.40 18.96 12.23
N CYS A 245 2.55 17.68 12.55
CA CYS A 245 2.32 17.14 13.89
C CYS A 245 3.15 17.84 14.98
N VAL A 246 4.39 18.22 14.67
CA VAL A 246 5.30 18.92 15.60
C VAL A 246 4.74 20.25 16.14
N PHE A 247 3.74 20.83 15.47
CA PHE A 247 3.05 22.04 15.91
C PHE A 247 1.68 21.76 16.55
N GLY A 248 1.35 20.50 16.83
CA GLY A 248 0.01 20.09 17.24
C GLY A 248 -1.04 20.30 16.15
N ILE A 249 -0.60 20.38 14.88
CA ILE A 249 -1.45 20.54 13.71
C ILE A 249 -1.47 19.22 12.96
N SER A 250 -1.88 18.13 13.60
CA SER A 250 -2.00 16.83 12.93
C SER A 250 -3.36 16.69 12.27
N ASP A 251 -3.44 15.95 11.15
CA ASP A 251 -4.72 15.58 10.53
C ASP A 251 -5.49 14.65 11.47
N TYR A 252 -6.77 14.98 11.72
CA TYR A 252 -7.57 14.21 12.67
C TYR A 252 -7.75 12.77 12.22
N TYR A 253 -8.06 12.56 10.93
CA TYR A 253 -8.38 11.25 10.40
C TYR A 253 -7.15 10.35 10.42
N GLU A 254 -6.01 10.89 10.00
CA GLU A 254 -4.73 10.22 10.06
C GLU A 254 -4.37 9.76 11.50
N LEU A 255 -4.45 10.68 12.48
CA LEU A 255 -4.26 10.35 13.90
C LEU A 255 -5.29 9.37 14.42
N TRP A 256 -6.54 9.43 13.95
CA TRP A 256 -7.56 8.49 14.39
C TRP A 256 -7.25 7.08 13.87
N VAL A 257 -6.83 6.94 12.60
CA VAL A 257 -6.48 5.65 12.00
C VAL A 257 -5.21 5.06 12.63
N ALA A 258 -4.18 5.89 12.81
CA ALA A 258 -2.83 5.48 13.20
C ALA A 258 -2.52 5.62 14.70
N GLY A 259 -3.17 6.57 15.36
CA GLY A 259 -3.14 6.75 16.80
C GLY A 259 -2.72 8.11 17.33
N THR A 260 -2.95 8.28 18.63
CA THR A 260 -2.74 9.54 19.36
C THR A 260 -1.31 9.66 19.86
N ASP A 261 -0.44 10.01 18.95
CA ASP A 261 0.83 10.70 19.10
C ASP A 261 1.61 10.30 17.86
N CYS A 262 2.41 11.21 17.31
CA CYS A 262 3.38 10.87 16.27
C CYS A 262 4.54 10.01 16.83
N ASP A 263 4.21 9.17 17.81
CA ASP A 263 5.03 8.24 18.54
C ASP A 263 4.86 6.87 17.89
N ARG A 264 5.99 6.35 17.44
CA ARG A 264 6.10 5.33 16.37
C ARG A 264 5.74 3.91 16.82
N ASN A 265 5.28 3.76 18.05
CA ASN A 265 4.98 2.45 18.58
C ASN A 265 3.68 1.96 17.95
N GLN A 266 3.73 0.82 17.26
CA GLN A 266 2.55 0.11 16.76
C GLN A 266 1.76 -0.45 17.94
N PRO A 267 0.51 -0.02 18.17
CA PRO A 267 -0.24 -0.57 19.28
C PRO A 267 -1.44 -1.37 18.78
N THR A 268 -1.91 -2.28 19.63
CA THR A 268 -2.74 -3.42 19.20
C THR A 268 -4.21 -3.10 18.93
N ASN A 269 -4.67 -1.87 19.19
CA ASN A 269 -6.09 -1.52 19.24
C ASN A 269 -6.51 -0.35 18.33
N TYR A 270 -5.77 -0.05 17.26
CA TYR A 270 -6.10 1.08 16.39
C TYR A 270 -7.12 0.75 15.30
N PRO A 271 -7.87 1.76 14.83
CA PRO A 271 -8.81 1.59 13.73
C PRO A 271 -8.17 0.97 12.49
N ALA A 272 -6.94 1.32 12.10
CA ALA A 272 -6.32 0.70 10.91
C ALA A 272 -6.33 -0.83 10.96
N ILE A 273 -6.04 -1.44 12.13
CA ILE A 273 -6.06 -2.90 12.32
C ILE A 273 -7.48 -3.45 12.15
N LYS A 274 -8.47 -2.79 12.74
CA LYS A 274 -9.89 -3.17 12.59
C LYS A 274 -10.30 -3.15 11.12
N TYR A 275 -9.94 -2.10 10.37
CA TYR A 275 -10.32 -1.93 8.97
C TYR A 275 -9.55 -2.88 8.03
N ALA A 276 -8.26 -3.09 8.28
CA ALA A 276 -7.47 -4.10 7.59
C ALA A 276 -8.09 -5.51 7.74
N ASN A 277 -8.42 -5.90 8.97
CA ASN A 277 -9.09 -7.18 9.24
C ASN A 277 -10.48 -7.27 8.61
N LYS A 278 -11.26 -6.16 8.63
CA LYS A 278 -12.59 -6.07 8.00
C LYS A 278 -12.52 -6.33 6.50
N TYR A 279 -11.48 -5.84 5.82
CA TYR A 279 -11.41 -5.85 4.35
C TYR A 279 -10.47 -6.89 3.74
N GLN A 280 -9.63 -7.56 4.53
CA GLN A 280 -8.69 -8.59 4.07
C GLN A 280 -9.38 -9.68 3.23
N ASN A 281 -10.52 -10.19 3.70
CA ASN A 281 -11.24 -11.29 3.05
C ASN A 281 -12.50 -10.84 2.29
N LYS A 282 -12.78 -9.53 2.25
CA LYS A 282 -13.97 -9.00 1.57
C LYS A 282 -13.66 -8.85 0.09
N LEU A 283 -14.08 -9.81 -0.72
CA LEU A 283 -14.11 -9.63 -2.17
C LEU A 283 -15.28 -8.69 -2.47
N GLY A 284 -14.96 -7.49 -2.94
CA GLY A 284 -15.94 -6.47 -3.26
C GLY A 284 -15.90 -6.17 -4.76
N ASP A 285 -17.04 -5.74 -5.30
CA ASP A 285 -17.19 -5.33 -6.70
C ASP A 285 -16.15 -4.25 -7.09
N ASN A 286 -15.74 -3.45 -6.10
CA ASN A 286 -14.71 -2.41 -6.20
C ASN A 286 -13.32 -2.91 -6.59
N LEU A 287 -12.88 -4.05 -6.07
CA LEU A 287 -11.58 -4.61 -6.45
C LEU A 287 -11.67 -5.24 -7.85
N LEU A 288 -12.80 -5.87 -8.16
CA LEU A 288 -13.01 -6.51 -9.45
C LEU A 288 -13.03 -5.48 -10.58
N SER A 289 -13.65 -4.30 -10.38
CA SER A 289 -13.64 -3.23 -11.40
C SER A 289 -12.24 -2.68 -11.67
N ILE A 290 -11.42 -2.46 -10.63
CA ILE A 290 -10.05 -1.95 -10.81
C ILE A 290 -9.16 -3.02 -11.48
N ILE A 291 -9.27 -4.28 -11.08
CA ILE A 291 -8.55 -5.38 -11.74
C ILE A 291 -9.01 -5.56 -13.19
N ASP A 292 -10.30 -5.37 -13.48
CA ASP A 292 -10.81 -5.41 -14.85
C ASP A 292 -10.20 -4.31 -15.71
N PHE A 293 -10.06 -3.10 -15.17
CA PHE A 293 -9.35 -2.02 -15.83
C PHE A 293 -7.89 -2.39 -16.11
N VAL A 294 -7.17 -2.95 -15.12
CA VAL A 294 -5.77 -3.40 -15.28
C VAL A 294 -5.64 -4.55 -16.30
N ASN A 295 -6.62 -5.43 -16.37
CA ASN A 295 -6.64 -6.54 -17.33
C ASN A 295 -6.80 -6.04 -18.77
N ASN A 296 -7.67 -5.04 -18.97
CA ASN A 296 -8.10 -4.56 -20.27
C ASN A 296 -7.32 -3.32 -20.75
N ASN A 297 -6.27 -2.92 -20.02
CA ASN A 297 -5.39 -1.81 -20.38
C ASN A 297 -3.92 -2.28 -20.37
N ASP A 298 -3.17 -1.90 -21.41
CA ASP A 298 -1.74 -2.19 -21.54
C ASP A 298 -0.87 -0.91 -21.41
N ASN A 299 -1.49 0.25 -21.21
CA ASN A 299 -0.81 1.52 -21.00
C ASN A 299 -0.52 1.74 -19.51
N ASN A 300 0.74 1.52 -19.12
CA ASN A 300 1.21 1.74 -17.75
C ASN A 300 0.88 3.14 -17.20
N THR A 301 0.90 4.17 -18.05
CA THR A 301 0.57 5.54 -17.63
C THR A 301 -0.89 5.67 -17.24
N GLU A 302 -1.79 5.06 -18.02
CA GLU A 302 -3.24 5.09 -17.76
C GLU A 302 -3.60 4.25 -16.53
N ILE A 303 -2.94 3.11 -16.32
CA ILE A 303 -3.13 2.28 -15.12
C ILE A 303 -2.74 3.06 -13.86
N ILE A 304 -1.54 3.66 -13.84
CA ILE A 304 -1.09 4.45 -12.68
C ILE A 304 -1.98 5.68 -12.48
N HIS A 305 -2.37 6.37 -13.57
CA HIS A 305 -3.30 7.49 -13.48
C HIS A 305 -4.63 7.07 -12.88
N HIS A 306 -5.25 6.00 -13.39
CA HIS A 306 -6.54 5.53 -12.89
C HIS A 306 -6.48 5.20 -11.39
N LEU A 307 -5.47 4.46 -10.93
CA LEU A 307 -5.32 4.09 -9.52
C LEU A 307 -5.18 5.33 -8.61
N PHE A 308 -4.29 6.26 -8.97
CA PHE A 308 -4.05 7.46 -8.18
C PHE A 308 -5.24 8.42 -8.24
N TYR A 309 -5.82 8.60 -9.43
CA TYR A 309 -6.93 9.52 -9.67
C TYR A 309 -8.18 9.08 -8.93
N VAL A 310 -8.56 7.79 -9.02
CA VAL A 310 -9.72 7.26 -8.28
C VAL A 310 -9.52 7.43 -6.78
N MET A 311 -8.33 7.13 -6.25
CA MET A 311 -8.05 7.27 -4.82
C MET A 311 -8.14 8.74 -4.39
N ALA A 312 -7.52 9.65 -5.14
CA ALA A 312 -7.57 11.08 -4.87
C ALA A 312 -9.02 11.60 -4.88
N GLN A 313 -9.78 11.28 -5.94
CA GLN A 313 -11.18 11.70 -6.08
C GLN A 313 -12.06 11.22 -4.93
N LEU A 314 -11.86 9.99 -4.44
CA LEU A 314 -12.64 9.46 -3.32
C LEU A 314 -12.35 10.19 -2.02
N SER A 315 -11.08 10.50 -1.76
CA SER A 315 -10.69 11.23 -0.55
C SER A 315 -11.09 12.70 -0.62
N ASP A 316 -11.05 13.31 -1.81
CA ASP A 316 -11.46 14.71 -2.04
C ASP A 316 -12.92 14.96 -1.65
N MET A 317 -13.77 13.92 -1.65
CA MET A 317 -15.17 14.09 -1.25
C MET A 317 -15.34 14.42 0.24
N PHE A 318 -14.35 14.12 1.07
CA PHE A 318 -14.43 14.28 2.52
C PHE A 318 -13.72 15.53 2.99
N TYR A 319 -14.21 16.13 4.08
CA TYR A 319 -13.49 17.24 4.71
C TYR A 319 -12.15 16.76 5.26
N SER A 320 -11.13 17.60 5.13
CA SER A 320 -9.85 17.44 5.84
C SER A 320 -9.73 18.51 6.92
N GLY A 321 -8.95 18.25 7.98
CA GLY A 321 -8.89 19.17 9.10
C GLY A 321 -8.07 18.66 10.27
N GLY A 322 -7.39 19.59 10.94
CA GLY A 322 -6.55 19.26 12.09
C GLY A 322 -7.26 19.40 13.43
N ASN A 323 -6.65 18.81 14.47
CA ASN A 323 -7.07 19.00 15.86
C ASN A 323 -6.72 20.40 16.44
N GLY A 324 -6.05 21.26 15.66
CA GLY A 324 -5.51 22.54 16.11
C GLY A 324 -6.29 23.76 15.64
N ILE A 325 -6.20 24.86 16.40
CA ILE A 325 -6.85 26.17 16.12
C ILE A 325 -6.40 26.77 14.77
N ILE A 326 -5.28 26.31 14.21
CA ILE A 326 -4.55 26.98 13.11
C ILE A 326 -4.81 26.33 11.74
N SER A 327 -5.36 25.12 11.67
CA SER A 327 -5.63 24.45 10.39
C SER A 327 -7.14 24.38 10.15
N PRO A 328 -7.70 25.28 9.32
CA PRO A 328 -9.13 25.30 9.06
C PRO A 328 -9.55 24.00 8.38
N ASN A 329 -10.76 23.54 8.65
CA ASN A 329 -11.31 22.41 7.89
C ASN A 329 -11.42 22.83 6.41
N ILE A 330 -10.82 22.06 5.52
CA ILE A 330 -11.00 22.24 4.08
C ILE A 330 -12.18 21.38 3.67
N LYS A 331 -13.15 22.03 3.01
CA LYS A 331 -14.35 21.37 2.52
C LYS A 331 -14.01 20.45 1.36
N GLY A 332 -14.50 19.21 1.43
CA GLY A 332 -14.40 18.28 0.32
C GLY A 332 -15.17 18.74 -0.91
N ASN A 333 -14.74 18.28 -2.09
CA ASN A 333 -15.42 18.53 -3.34
C ASN A 333 -16.51 17.48 -3.60
N TYR A 334 -17.74 17.97 -3.81
CA TYR A 334 -18.89 17.16 -4.17
C TYR A 334 -19.26 17.27 -5.64
N GLU A 335 -18.61 18.18 -6.36
CA GLU A 335 -18.82 18.43 -7.77
C GLU A 335 -17.74 17.67 -8.53
N LYS A 336 -18.16 16.69 -9.31
CA LYS A 336 -17.27 15.94 -10.19
C LYS A 336 -16.75 16.88 -11.28
N ILE A 337 -15.56 17.46 -11.08
CA ILE A 337 -14.90 18.29 -12.09
C ILE A 337 -14.19 17.35 -13.07
N ASN A 338 -14.92 16.91 -14.11
CA ASN A 338 -14.39 16.24 -15.32
C ASN A 338 -13.96 14.75 -15.26
N SER A 339 -14.54 13.89 -14.42
CA SER A 339 -14.22 12.45 -14.53
C SER A 339 -15.06 11.74 -15.61
N TYR A 340 -14.39 11.02 -16.51
CA TYR A 340 -14.97 10.09 -17.49
C TYR A 340 -15.15 8.67 -16.93
N ASP A 341 -14.97 8.49 -15.62
CA ASP A 341 -14.96 7.18 -14.99
C ASP A 341 -16.35 6.82 -14.44
N ALA A 342 -16.99 5.84 -15.09
CA ALA A 342 -18.29 5.29 -14.71
C ALA A 342 -18.27 4.64 -13.32
N TYR A 343 -17.10 4.18 -12.87
CA TYR A 343 -16.93 3.64 -11.54
C TYR A 343 -17.08 4.74 -10.49
N LEU A 344 -16.39 5.87 -10.66
CA LEU A 344 -16.52 7.03 -9.78
C LEU A 344 -17.96 7.57 -9.78
N ASP A 345 -18.66 7.58 -10.91
CA ASP A 345 -20.08 7.97 -10.95
C ASP A 345 -20.95 7.18 -9.98
N SER A 346 -20.76 5.85 -9.95
CA SER A 346 -21.51 5.00 -9.03
C SER A 346 -21.21 5.32 -7.56
N ILE A 347 -20.01 5.81 -7.24
CA ILE A 347 -19.62 6.12 -5.87
C ILE A 347 -20.16 7.49 -5.46
N TYR A 348 -19.97 8.51 -6.31
CA TYR A 348 -20.51 9.86 -6.09
C TYR A 348 -22.04 9.86 -5.91
N LEU A 349 -22.76 8.94 -6.56
CA LEU A 349 -24.22 8.80 -6.39
C LEU A 349 -24.64 8.13 -5.07
N ASN A 350 -23.78 7.28 -4.50
CA ASN A 350 -24.13 6.43 -3.37
C ASN A 350 -23.60 6.93 -2.02
N VAL A 351 -22.51 7.69 -2.01
CA VAL A 351 -21.93 8.20 -0.76
C VAL A 351 -22.63 9.50 -0.36
N LYS A 352 -23.47 9.42 0.68
CA LYS A 352 -24.07 10.60 1.32
C LYS A 352 -23.08 11.18 2.31
N ILE A 353 -22.41 12.26 1.95
CA ILE A 353 -21.41 12.88 2.82
C ILE A 353 -22.08 14.00 3.63
N PRO A 354 -22.14 13.88 4.96
CA PRO A 354 -22.64 14.96 5.80
C PRO A 354 -21.66 16.13 5.75
N ASN A 355 -22.16 17.35 5.95
CA ASN A 355 -21.34 18.52 6.18
C ASN A 355 -21.02 18.60 7.69
N PRO A 356 -19.85 18.13 8.15
CA PRO A 356 -19.57 18.09 9.57
C PRO A 356 -19.25 19.50 10.09
N LYS A 357 -19.72 19.83 11.29
CA LYS A 357 -19.27 21.04 11.99
C LYS A 357 -17.80 20.93 12.46
N SER A 358 -17.35 19.69 12.68
CA SER A 358 -15.99 19.33 13.10
C SER A 358 -15.72 17.89 12.68
N ILE A 359 -14.48 17.58 12.31
CA ILE A 359 -14.05 16.18 12.13
C ILE A 359 -13.98 15.53 13.52
N ASN A 360 -14.73 14.44 13.69
CA ASN A 360 -14.80 13.66 14.92
C ASN A 360 -14.68 12.17 14.57
N GLN A 361 -14.73 11.30 15.58
CA GLN A 361 -14.61 9.86 15.36
C GLN A 361 -15.64 9.30 14.37
N GLU A 362 -16.91 9.70 14.47
CA GLU A 362 -17.97 9.21 13.56
C GLU A 362 -17.67 9.61 12.10
N TYR A 363 -17.18 10.84 11.88
CA TYR A 363 -16.77 11.30 10.57
C TYR A 363 -15.51 10.59 10.07
N ALA A 364 -14.54 10.33 10.94
CA ALA A 364 -13.34 9.58 10.62
C ALA A 364 -13.66 8.11 10.25
N GLU A 365 -14.61 7.48 10.95
CA GLU A 365 -15.15 6.16 10.60
C GLU A 365 -15.81 6.16 9.23
N LEU A 366 -16.55 7.23 8.90
CA LEU A 366 -17.14 7.42 7.58
C LEU A 366 -16.07 7.55 6.49
N ILE A 367 -15.00 8.32 6.71
CA ILE A 367 -13.88 8.41 5.76
C ILE A 367 -13.29 7.01 5.55
N ALA A 368 -12.90 6.30 6.61
CA ALA A 368 -12.29 4.96 6.49
C ALA A 368 -13.23 3.91 5.86
N ASP A 369 -14.54 4.00 6.10
CA ASP A 369 -15.51 3.10 5.46
C ASP A 369 -15.55 3.28 3.94
N ASN A 370 -15.18 4.45 3.43
CA ASN A 370 -15.22 4.78 2.02
C ASN A 370 -13.83 4.80 1.35
N THR A 371 -12.75 5.13 2.06
CA THR A 371 -11.41 5.25 1.45
C THR A 371 -10.51 4.05 1.77
N PHE A 372 -10.60 3.45 2.96
CA PHE A 372 -9.65 2.42 3.40
C PHE A 372 -9.80 1.10 2.62
N GLU A 373 -11.04 0.66 2.34
CA GLU A 373 -11.29 -0.51 1.50
C GLU A 373 -10.73 -0.32 0.08
N TYR A 374 -10.92 0.88 -0.46
CA TYR A 374 -10.44 1.24 -1.78
C TYR A 374 -8.92 1.32 -1.85
N CYS A 375 -8.28 1.89 -0.84
CA CYS A 375 -6.83 1.94 -0.74
C CYS A 375 -6.22 0.53 -0.74
N ILE A 376 -6.80 -0.41 0.02
CA ILE A 376 -6.40 -1.83 0.00
C ILE A 376 -6.60 -2.43 -1.40
N ASN A 377 -7.73 -2.13 -2.05
CA ASN A 377 -8.04 -2.67 -3.38
C ASN A 377 -7.12 -2.10 -4.48
N ALA A 378 -6.87 -0.79 -4.47
CA ALA A 378 -5.99 -0.12 -5.40
C ALA A 378 -4.55 -0.61 -5.21
N SER A 379 -4.11 -0.77 -3.96
CA SER A 379 -2.82 -1.39 -3.63
C SER A 379 -2.71 -2.84 -4.14
N ALA A 380 -3.77 -3.65 -3.96
CA ALA A 380 -3.80 -5.02 -4.46
C ALA A 380 -3.73 -5.07 -6.00
N SER A 381 -4.38 -4.11 -6.65
CA SER A 381 -4.39 -3.96 -8.11
C SER A 381 -3.04 -3.47 -8.64
N LEU A 382 -2.34 -2.59 -7.92
CA LEU A 382 -0.98 -2.16 -8.25
C LEU A 382 0.02 -3.32 -8.13
N LEU A 383 -0.10 -4.13 -7.06
CA LEU A 383 0.69 -5.37 -6.91
C LEU A 383 0.39 -6.35 -8.06
N TYR A 384 -0.89 -6.52 -8.43
CA TYR A 384 -1.30 -7.36 -9.54
C TYR A 384 -0.72 -6.90 -10.88
N TRP A 385 -0.85 -5.60 -11.18
CA TRP A 385 -0.25 -4.97 -12.37
C TRP A 385 1.25 -5.26 -12.44
N PHE A 386 1.99 -5.00 -11.36
CA PHE A 386 3.41 -5.26 -11.35
C PHE A 386 3.72 -6.74 -11.60
N GLY A 387 2.99 -7.65 -10.95
CA GLY A 387 3.16 -9.09 -11.14
C GLY A 387 2.83 -9.57 -12.56
N LYS A 388 1.78 -9.04 -13.20
CA LYS A 388 1.41 -9.28 -14.59
C LYS A 388 2.52 -8.79 -15.52
N GLU A 389 2.89 -7.51 -15.42
CA GLU A 389 3.84 -6.86 -16.32
C GLU A 389 5.26 -7.43 -16.21
N THR A 390 5.65 -7.93 -15.04
CA THR A 390 6.94 -8.60 -14.82
C THR A 390 6.94 -10.08 -15.18
N ASN A 391 5.82 -10.65 -15.63
CA ASN A 391 5.63 -12.08 -15.89
C ASN A 391 5.86 -12.96 -14.64
N GLN A 392 5.58 -12.45 -13.44
CA GLN A 392 5.54 -13.28 -12.23
C GLN A 392 4.24 -14.08 -12.15
N LEU A 393 3.15 -13.52 -12.65
CA LEU A 393 1.81 -14.09 -12.55
C LEU A 393 1.40 -14.76 -13.86
N ASN A 394 1.20 -16.07 -13.81
CA ASN A 394 0.83 -16.89 -14.97
C ASN A 394 -0.69 -16.97 -15.19
N THR A 395 -1.49 -16.48 -14.24
CA THR A 395 -2.96 -16.53 -14.28
C THR A 395 -3.55 -15.14 -14.29
N GLN A 396 -4.46 -14.89 -15.22
CA GLN A 396 -5.26 -13.66 -15.17
C GLN A 396 -6.35 -13.78 -14.11
N ILE A 397 -6.53 -12.74 -13.29
CA ILE A 397 -7.60 -12.75 -12.30
C ILE A 397 -8.94 -12.63 -13.02
N ASN A 398 -9.85 -13.55 -12.74
CA ASN A 398 -11.18 -13.60 -13.33
C ASN A 398 -12.10 -12.59 -12.63
N THR A 399 -12.46 -11.52 -13.33
CA THR A 399 -13.34 -10.46 -12.81
C THR A 399 -14.82 -10.86 -12.80
N ASN A 400 -15.17 -11.96 -13.47
CA ASN A 400 -16.51 -12.55 -13.45
C ASN A 400 -16.75 -13.49 -12.27
N ILE A 401 -15.85 -13.53 -11.28
CA ILE A 401 -16.13 -14.15 -9.99
C ILE A 401 -17.17 -13.27 -9.31
N THR A 402 -18.43 -13.43 -9.72
CA THR A 402 -19.58 -12.87 -9.00
C THR A 402 -19.51 -13.33 -7.56
N ASN A 403 -20.07 -12.55 -6.65
CA ASN A 403 -20.33 -12.91 -5.26
C ASN A 403 -21.23 -14.16 -5.15
N ALA A 404 -20.84 -15.30 -5.70
CA ALA A 404 -21.26 -16.63 -5.31
C ALA A 404 -20.69 -16.95 -3.91
N HIS A 405 -20.69 -15.96 -3.01
CA HIS A 405 -20.61 -16.21 -1.60
C HIS A 405 -21.88 -16.93 -1.20
N VAL A 406 -21.67 -18.12 -0.65
CA VAL A 406 -22.62 -18.81 0.20
C VAL A 406 -23.26 -17.76 1.14
N LYS A 407 -24.53 -17.43 0.93
CA LYS A 407 -25.28 -16.39 1.69
C LYS A 407 -25.37 -16.67 3.20
N THR A 408 -24.93 -17.84 3.63
CA THR A 408 -24.93 -18.28 5.02
C THR A 408 -23.56 -18.86 5.34
N GLU A 409 -22.88 -18.31 6.35
CA GLU A 409 -21.69 -18.98 6.87
C GLU A 409 -22.05 -20.42 7.21
N PRO A 410 -21.29 -21.41 6.71
CA PRO A 410 -21.50 -22.78 7.14
C PRO A 410 -21.29 -22.85 8.65
N LYS A 411 -22.31 -23.30 9.39
CA LYS A 411 -22.17 -23.62 10.81
C LYS A 411 -21.46 -24.96 10.92
N PHE A 412 -20.25 -24.95 11.45
CA PHE A 412 -19.53 -26.17 11.77
C PHE A 412 -19.89 -26.61 13.18
N ILE A 413 -20.53 -27.77 13.30
CA ILE A 413 -20.77 -28.44 14.57
C ILE A 413 -19.86 -29.67 14.60
N ILE A 414 -18.91 -29.67 15.54
CA ILE A 414 -18.10 -30.85 15.84
C ILE A 414 -18.84 -31.62 16.92
N ASN A 415 -19.10 -32.90 16.64
CA ASN A 415 -19.50 -33.83 17.69
C ASN A 415 -18.23 -34.56 18.17
N TYR A 416 -17.87 -34.44 19.46
CA TYR A 416 -16.68 -35.11 19.99
C TYR A 416 -16.93 -36.59 20.31
N GLU A 417 -18.18 -37.02 20.37
CA GLU A 417 -18.54 -38.42 20.65
C GLU A 417 -18.39 -39.32 19.41
N THR A 418 -18.34 -38.71 18.23
CA THR A 418 -18.12 -39.40 16.94
C THR A 418 -17.42 -38.42 15.98
N PRO A 419 -16.26 -38.74 15.36
CA PRO A 419 -15.42 -37.77 14.64
C PRO A 419 -16.03 -37.35 13.28
N TYR A 420 -17.17 -36.65 13.34
CA TYR A 420 -17.84 -36.05 12.21
C TYR A 420 -17.69 -34.53 12.28
N LEU A 421 -17.42 -33.92 11.12
CA LEU A 421 -17.59 -32.50 10.92
C LEU A 421 -18.96 -32.30 10.24
N THR A 422 -19.92 -31.73 10.95
CA THR A 422 -21.17 -31.32 10.31
C THR A 422 -20.98 -29.92 9.76
N VAL A 423 -21.16 -29.75 8.46
CA VAL A 423 -21.07 -28.47 7.75
C VAL A 423 -22.48 -28.04 7.39
N ASP A 424 -23.17 -27.41 8.33
CA ASP A 424 -24.59 -27.07 8.17
C ASP A 424 -24.76 -25.71 7.46
N GLY A 425 -25.76 -25.60 6.58
CA GLY A 425 -26.08 -24.35 5.87
C GLY A 425 -25.56 -24.22 4.43
N LEU A 426 -24.93 -25.25 3.86
CA LEU A 426 -24.58 -25.26 2.43
C LEU A 426 -25.73 -25.81 1.59
N LYS A 427 -26.77 -25.01 1.39
CA LYS A 427 -27.78 -25.33 0.36
C LYS A 427 -27.22 -24.98 -1.01
N ASN A 428 -26.89 -26.01 -1.77
CA ASN A 428 -26.63 -25.89 -3.19
C ASN A 428 -27.94 -25.63 -3.93
N ASN A 429 -28.32 -24.36 -4.08
CA ASN A 429 -29.55 -24.00 -4.78
C ASN A 429 -29.45 -24.15 -6.31
N ASN A 430 -28.24 -24.39 -6.85
CA ASN A 430 -27.97 -24.34 -8.29
C ASN A 430 -27.43 -25.66 -8.88
N GLY A 431 -27.52 -26.78 -8.16
CA GLY A 431 -27.09 -28.10 -8.65
C GLY A 431 -25.58 -28.24 -8.91
N SER A 432 -24.75 -27.29 -8.47
CA SER A 432 -23.30 -27.26 -8.73
C SER A 432 -22.53 -28.17 -7.76
N ASN A 433 -21.46 -28.85 -8.18
CA ASN A 433 -20.73 -29.73 -7.27
C ASN A 433 -19.90 -28.89 -6.28
N LEU A 434 -20.30 -28.90 -5.01
CA LEU A 434 -19.50 -28.30 -3.94
C LEU A 434 -18.44 -29.31 -3.47
N PHE A 435 -17.24 -28.83 -3.17
CA PHE A 435 -16.15 -29.62 -2.59
C PHE A 435 -15.68 -28.96 -1.30
N PHE A 436 -15.31 -29.76 -0.32
CA PHE A 436 -14.72 -29.33 0.94
C PHE A 436 -13.26 -29.78 0.97
N LYS A 437 -12.35 -28.84 1.16
CA LYS A 437 -10.93 -29.08 1.37
C LYS A 437 -10.58 -28.70 2.80
N LEU A 438 -9.83 -29.53 3.48
CA LEU A 438 -9.24 -29.23 4.78
C LEU A 438 -7.72 -29.29 4.65
N ASN A 439 -7.04 -28.25 5.07
CA ASN A 439 -5.61 -28.17 5.18
C ASN A 439 -5.19 -27.99 6.64
N ASP A 440 -3.99 -28.42 6.99
CA ASP A 440 -3.36 -27.99 8.24
C ASP A 440 -2.82 -26.55 8.13
N VAL A 441 -2.26 -26.02 9.22
CA VAL A 441 -1.63 -24.69 9.25
C VAL A 441 -0.43 -24.53 8.30
N TYR A 442 0.13 -25.63 7.81
CA TYR A 442 1.22 -25.64 6.85
C TYR A 442 0.71 -25.72 5.40
N GLY A 443 -0.60 -25.69 5.18
CA GLY A 443 -1.22 -25.76 3.86
C GLY A 443 -1.28 -27.17 3.27
N ARG A 444 -0.91 -28.22 4.02
CA ARG A 444 -0.99 -29.61 3.54
C ARG A 444 -2.44 -30.07 3.55
N THR A 445 -2.92 -30.57 2.43
CA THR A 445 -4.29 -31.09 2.30
C THR A 445 -4.45 -32.38 3.09
N LEU A 446 -5.28 -32.32 4.12
CA LEU A 446 -5.64 -33.47 4.95
C LEU A 446 -6.89 -34.18 4.43
N PHE A 447 -7.80 -33.42 3.80
CA PHE A 447 -9.05 -33.94 3.29
C PHE A 447 -9.51 -33.12 2.08
N TYR A 448 -10.05 -33.80 1.06
CA TYR A 448 -10.68 -33.16 -0.08
C TYR A 448 -11.78 -34.07 -0.62
N ASP A 449 -13.04 -33.66 -0.49
CA ASP A 449 -14.16 -34.47 -0.96
C ASP A 449 -15.35 -33.62 -1.40
N LYS A 450 -16.23 -34.22 -2.20
CA LYS A 450 -17.47 -33.61 -2.67
C LYS A 450 -18.50 -33.57 -1.55
N ILE A 451 -19.14 -32.42 -1.37
CA ILE A 451 -20.26 -32.25 -0.43
C ILE A 451 -21.52 -32.81 -1.09
N ASN A 452 -22.01 -33.95 -0.60
CA ASN A 452 -23.24 -34.55 -1.11
C ASN A 452 -24.46 -33.72 -0.70
N SER A 453 -25.29 -33.36 -1.68
CA SER A 453 -26.46 -32.48 -1.51
C SER A 453 -27.54 -33.02 -0.58
N THR A 454 -27.51 -34.31 -0.26
CA THR A 454 -28.48 -34.99 0.61
C THR A 454 -28.05 -35.05 2.07
N SER A 455 -26.77 -34.79 2.39
CA SER A 455 -26.27 -34.77 3.76
C SER A 455 -25.20 -33.70 3.96
N ASN A 456 -25.50 -32.69 4.78
CA ASN A 456 -24.57 -31.65 5.24
C ASN A 456 -23.46 -32.16 6.18
N ARG A 457 -23.12 -33.45 6.10
CA ARG A 457 -22.18 -34.12 7.01
C ARG A 457 -21.02 -34.68 6.22
N ILE A 458 -19.80 -34.34 6.67
CA ILE A 458 -18.56 -34.84 6.09
C ILE A 458 -17.86 -35.64 7.18
N TYR A 459 -17.56 -36.90 6.87
CA TYR A 459 -16.79 -37.76 7.76
C TYR A 459 -15.30 -37.58 7.48
N ILE A 460 -14.55 -37.14 8.50
CA ILE A 460 -13.10 -37.00 8.42
C ILE A 460 -12.50 -37.91 9.50
N PRO A 461 -12.17 -39.16 9.16
CA PRO A 461 -11.65 -40.10 10.14
C PRO A 461 -10.34 -39.58 10.75
N ASN A 462 -10.19 -39.75 12.07
CA ASN A 462 -8.96 -39.47 12.80
C ASN A 462 -8.49 -38.00 12.81
N LEU A 463 -9.40 -37.03 12.65
CA LEU A 463 -9.06 -35.62 12.83
C LEU A 463 -8.70 -35.35 14.30
N LYS A 464 -7.46 -34.91 14.56
CA LYS A 464 -6.99 -34.55 15.91
C LYS A 464 -7.44 -33.13 16.26
N THR A 465 -7.48 -32.78 17.54
CA THR A 465 -7.60 -31.37 17.97
C THR A 465 -6.43 -30.56 17.40
N GLY A 466 -6.72 -29.36 16.90
CA GLY A 466 -5.71 -28.56 16.19
C GLY A 466 -6.28 -27.36 15.43
N ILE A 467 -5.39 -26.59 14.80
CA ILE A 467 -5.76 -25.48 13.94
C ILE A 467 -5.78 -25.96 12.50
N TYR A 468 -6.87 -25.68 11.79
CA TYR A 468 -7.05 -26.12 10.42
C TYR A 468 -7.61 -24.99 9.56
N ILE A 469 -7.27 -25.04 8.28
CA ILE A 469 -7.78 -24.14 7.26
C ILE A 469 -8.73 -24.96 6.40
N TYR A 470 -10.02 -24.63 6.43
CA TYR A 470 -10.96 -25.26 5.51
C TYR A 470 -11.28 -24.32 4.36
N SER A 471 -11.60 -24.90 3.21
CA SER A 471 -11.94 -24.23 1.99
C SER A 471 -13.10 -24.94 1.32
N ILE A 472 -14.08 -24.19 0.79
CA ILE A 472 -15.19 -24.75 0.02
C ILE A 472 -15.00 -24.33 -1.43
N TYR A 473 -15.17 -25.25 -2.38
CA TYR A 473 -15.06 -25.00 -3.80
C TYR A 473 -16.38 -25.32 -4.50
N ASN A 474 -16.63 -24.69 -5.65
CA ASN A 474 -17.64 -25.08 -6.62
C ASN A 474 -16.93 -25.34 -7.95
N ASN A 475 -16.93 -26.60 -8.42
CA ASN A 475 -16.28 -26.98 -9.68
C ASN A 475 -14.88 -26.35 -9.86
N SER A 476 -14.03 -26.48 -8.84
CA SER A 476 -12.66 -25.91 -8.74
C SER A 476 -12.54 -24.42 -8.40
N ALA A 477 -13.61 -23.62 -8.45
CA ALA A 477 -13.59 -22.25 -7.97
C ALA A 477 -13.72 -22.22 -6.44
N LEU A 478 -12.76 -21.65 -5.73
CA LEU A 478 -12.88 -21.45 -4.28
C LEU A 478 -14.10 -20.52 -3.99
N LEU A 479 -14.85 -20.78 -2.93
CA LEU A 479 -16.02 -19.98 -2.53
C LEU A 479 -15.76 -19.27 -1.20
N THR A 480 -15.06 -19.95 -0.30
CA THR A 480 -14.65 -19.41 1.01
C THR A 480 -13.47 -20.23 1.52
N SER A 481 -12.55 -19.57 2.22
CA SER A 481 -11.49 -20.22 2.99
C SER A 481 -11.44 -19.59 4.37
N LYS A 482 -11.42 -20.39 5.44
CA LYS A 482 -11.32 -19.87 6.82
C LYS A 482 -10.43 -20.77 7.68
N CYS A 483 -9.74 -20.12 8.62
CA CYS A 483 -9.03 -20.80 9.69
C CYS A 483 -10.01 -21.08 10.85
N LYS A 484 -9.95 -22.28 11.41
CA LYS A 484 -10.73 -22.66 12.59
C LYS A 484 -9.89 -23.53 13.52
N ILE A 485 -9.99 -23.25 14.81
CA ILE A 485 -9.44 -24.07 15.88
C ILE A 485 -10.51 -25.12 16.21
N PHE A 486 -10.15 -26.40 16.12
CA PHE A 486 -11.01 -27.56 16.37
C PHE A 486 -10.62 -28.29 17.66
#